data_AF-A0A538NGS0-F1
#
_entry.id   AF-A0A538NGS0-F1
#
_cell.length_a   1.000
_cell.length_b   1.000
_cell.length_c   1.000
_cell.angle_alpha   90.00
_cell.angle_beta   90.00
_cell.angle_gamma   90.00
#
_symmetry.space_group_name_H-M   'P 1'
#
loop_
_entity.id
_entity.type
_entity.pdbx_description
1 polymer ?
#
loop_
_entity_poly.entity_id
_entity_poly.type
_entity_poly.pdbx_seq_one_letter_code
_entity_poly.pdbx_strand_id
1 'polypeptide(L)'
;MKDSVVRGCLLQVLYERQDEGSIPFGHVEQAVPPPGGISRRDWLRAVAQLSEYRVIDWTPVQDKSEMGLLSGFAKINDLGIKVLEGGVALPIPDFHRREPTNQSSSAATSADRNDYAATADS
;
A
#
# COMPACT_ATOMS: atom_id res chain seq x y z
N MET A 1 -9.42 -0.41 11.76
CA MET A 1 -8.71 -0.94 10.56
C MET A 1 -7.67 -1.94 11.03
N LYS A 2 -7.42 -3.05 10.32
CA LYS A 2 -6.39 -4.02 10.73
C LYS A 2 -4.98 -3.43 10.56
N ASP A 3 -4.07 -3.67 11.50
CA ASP A 3 -2.68 -3.20 11.44
C ASP A 3 -1.94 -3.66 10.17
N SER A 4 -2.32 -4.82 9.61
CA SER A 4 -1.74 -5.32 8.35
C SER A 4 -2.05 -4.41 7.16
N VAL A 5 -3.25 -3.84 7.10
CA VAL A 5 -3.65 -2.90 6.05
C VAL A 5 -2.85 -1.60 6.17
N VAL A 6 -2.70 -1.09 7.40
CA VAL A 6 -1.95 0.15 7.65
C VAL A 6 -0.48 0.01 7.23
N ARG A 7 0.17 -1.11 7.58
CA ARG A 7 1.55 -1.40 7.16
C ARG A 7 1.68 -1.56 5.64
N GLY A 8 0.75 -2.26 5.00
CA GLY A 8 0.74 -2.41 3.54
C GLY A 8 0.61 -1.06 2.83
N CYS A 9 -0.31 -0.20 3.28
CA CYS A 9 -0.42 1.16 2.76
C CYS A 9 0.85 1.98 2.98
N LEU A 10 1.50 1.86 4.14
CA LEU A 10 2.75 2.57 4.41
C LEU A 10 3.87 2.13 3.47
N LEU A 11 4.04 0.82 3.27
CA LEU A 11 5.05 0.29 2.35
C LEU A 11 4.79 0.74 0.91
N GLN A 12 3.53 0.74 0.46
CA GLN A 12 3.16 1.22 -0.87
C GLN A 12 3.59 2.68 -1.09
N VAL A 13 3.30 3.55 -0.11
CA VAL A 13 3.70 4.97 -0.16
C VAL A 13 5.21 5.13 -0.22
N LEU A 14 5.95 4.35 0.57
CA LEU A 14 7.41 4.41 0.56
C LEU A 14 8.01 3.86 -0.74
N TYR A 15 7.39 2.84 -1.33
CA TYR A 15 7.80 2.27 -2.61
C TYR A 15 7.58 3.23 -3.78
N GLU A 16 6.40 3.84 -3.86
CA GLU A 16 6.09 4.81 -4.92
C GLU A 16 6.99 6.05 -4.90
N ARG A 17 7.52 6.39 -3.73
CA ARG A 17 8.39 7.55 -3.50
C ARG A 17 9.83 7.15 -3.17
N GLN A 18 10.22 5.92 -3.46
CA GLN A 18 11.58 5.44 -3.15
C GLN A 18 12.65 6.24 -3.91
N ASP A 19 12.31 6.76 -5.10
CA ASP A 19 13.17 7.60 -5.92
C ASP A 19 13.39 9.00 -5.32
N GLU A 20 12.48 9.46 -4.45
CA GLU A 20 12.61 10.72 -3.69
C GLU A 20 13.59 10.59 -2.50
N GLY A 21 13.93 9.35 -2.12
CA GLY A 21 14.85 9.06 -1.02
C GLY A 21 14.15 8.89 0.33
N SER A 22 14.62 9.62 1.35
CA SER A 22 14.12 9.45 2.73
C SER A 22 12.88 10.31 2.97
N ILE A 23 11.76 9.69 3.29
CA ILE A 23 10.45 10.33 3.33
C ILE A 23 10.14 10.76 4.77
N PRO A 24 9.70 12.02 5.01
CA PRO A 24 9.37 12.53 6.33
C PRO A 24 8.06 11.95 6.90
N PHE A 25 8.07 11.59 8.20
CA PHE A 25 6.92 11.14 8.98
C PHE A 25 6.88 11.80 10.36
N GLY A 26 5.66 11.95 10.91
CA GLY A 26 5.45 12.53 12.23
C GLY A 26 5.24 14.03 12.17
N HIS A 27 5.93 14.77 13.04
CA HIS A 27 5.77 16.24 13.17
C HIS A 27 6.83 17.03 12.41
N VAL A 28 7.62 16.38 11.57
CA VAL A 28 8.56 17.05 10.67
C VAL A 28 7.82 17.82 9.57
N GLU A 29 8.45 18.87 9.06
CA GLU A 29 7.95 19.63 7.92
C GLU A 29 7.78 18.70 6.71
N GLN A 30 6.67 18.83 5.98
CA GLN A 30 6.31 17.97 4.85
C GLN A 30 6.03 16.49 5.19
N ALA A 31 5.82 16.15 6.46
CA ALA A 31 5.46 14.80 6.87
C ALA A 31 4.27 14.25 6.08
N VAL A 32 4.42 13.05 5.54
CA VAL A 32 3.36 12.42 4.76
C VAL A 32 2.16 12.12 5.66
N PRO A 33 0.99 12.72 5.38
CA PRO A 33 -0.18 12.49 6.19
C PRO A 33 -0.69 11.05 6.00
N PRO A 34 -1.31 10.47 7.05
CA PRO A 34 -1.99 9.19 6.88
C PRO A 34 -3.09 9.29 5.81
N PRO A 35 -3.28 8.24 4.99
CA PRO A 35 -4.45 8.14 4.11
C PRO A 35 -5.77 8.27 4.89
N GLY A 36 -6.83 8.71 4.20
CA GLY A 36 -8.15 8.89 4.82
C GLY A 36 -8.62 7.65 5.57
N GLY A 37 -8.98 7.81 6.85
CA GLY A 37 -9.43 6.72 7.72
C GLY A 37 -8.35 6.02 8.56
N ILE A 38 -7.06 6.39 8.42
CA ILE A 38 -6.00 5.92 9.33
C ILE A 38 -5.73 6.99 10.40
N SER A 39 -5.64 6.58 11.67
CA SER A 39 -5.20 7.50 12.72
C SER A 39 -3.68 7.77 12.61
N ARG A 40 -3.26 9.00 12.92
CA ARG A 40 -1.82 9.35 12.97
C ARG A 40 -1.03 8.44 13.91
N ARG A 41 -1.65 7.96 15.00
CA ARG A 41 -1.02 7.03 15.95
C ARG A 41 -0.76 5.67 15.30
N ASP A 42 -1.75 5.10 14.61
CA ASP A 42 -1.59 3.80 13.95
C ASP A 42 -0.60 3.89 12.79
N TRP A 43 -0.58 5.03 12.10
CA TRP A 43 0.40 5.32 11.05
C TRP A 43 1.84 5.28 11.57
N LEU A 44 2.12 6.01 12.66
CA LEU A 44 3.45 6.00 13.28
C LEU A 44 3.80 4.67 13.95
N ARG A 45 2.79 3.95 14.46
CA ARG A 45 2.97 2.60 14.99
C ARG A 45 3.40 1.61 13.89
N ALA A 46 2.82 1.73 12.70
CA ALA A 46 3.20 0.93 11.55
C ALA A 46 4.65 1.19 11.11
N VAL A 47 5.11 2.46 11.14
CA VAL A 47 6.52 2.82 10.90
C VAL A 47 7.44 2.11 11.90
N ALA A 48 7.15 2.21 13.19
CA ALA A 48 7.95 1.57 14.23
C ALA A 48 8.06 0.05 14.03
N GLN A 49 6.94 -0.61 13.73
CA GLN A 49 6.91 -2.04 13.46
C GLN A 49 7.73 -2.42 12.22
N LEU A 50 7.58 -1.70 11.11
CA LEU A 50 8.32 -2.01 9.88
C LEU A 50 9.83 -1.80 10.05
N SER A 51 10.23 -0.82 10.87
CA SER A 51 11.63 -0.59 11.26
C SER A 51 12.18 -1.72 12.14
N GLU A 52 11.36 -2.22 13.08
CA GLU A 52 11.69 -3.36 13.93
C GLU A 52 11.95 -4.62 13.10
N TYR A 53 11.12 -4.85 12.07
CA TYR A 53 11.29 -5.96 11.13
C TYR A 53 12.36 -5.71 10.05
N ARG A 54 13.08 -4.58 10.09
CA ARG A 54 14.10 -4.21 9.09
C ARG A 54 13.56 -4.21 7.65
N VAL A 55 12.30 -3.83 7.47
CA VAL A 55 11.63 -3.67 6.16
C VAL A 55 11.81 -2.23 5.65
N ILE A 56 12.08 -1.31 6.57
CA ILE A 56 12.39 0.08 6.28
C ILE A 56 13.59 0.51 7.13
N ASP A 57 14.34 1.49 6.62
CA ASP A 57 15.36 2.19 7.37
C ASP A 57 14.72 3.43 8.01
N TRP A 58 14.70 3.48 9.34
CA TRP A 58 14.12 4.56 10.12
C TRP A 58 15.21 5.42 10.77
N THR A 59 15.20 6.71 10.45
CA THR A 59 16.05 7.72 11.09
C THR A 59 15.19 8.60 11.98
N PRO A 60 15.20 8.40 13.31
CA PRO A 60 14.45 9.25 14.22
C PRO A 60 15.01 10.68 14.18
N VAL A 61 14.12 11.66 14.13
CA VAL A 61 14.45 13.08 14.32
C VAL A 61 14.00 13.45 15.73
N GLN A 62 14.96 13.89 16.54
CA GLN A 62 14.65 14.39 17.87
C GLN A 62 13.87 15.69 17.72
N ASP A 63 12.55 15.60 17.91
CA ASP A 63 11.75 16.78 18.11
C ASP A 63 12.15 17.39 19.46
N LYS A 64 12.28 18.72 19.51
CA LYS A 64 12.66 19.46 20.73
C LYS A 64 11.59 19.34 21.83
N SER A 65 10.43 18.79 21.48
CA SER A 65 9.41 18.34 22.41
C SER A 65 9.80 16.94 22.92
N GLU A 66 10.34 16.85 24.14
CA GLU A 66 10.65 15.59 24.85
C GLU A 66 9.46 14.63 25.00
N MET A 67 8.27 15.02 24.58
CA MET A 67 7.15 14.11 24.40
C MET A 67 7.46 13.22 23.20
N GLY A 68 7.79 11.94 23.46
CA GLY A 68 8.17 10.89 22.50
C GLY A 68 7.20 10.63 21.34
N LEU A 69 6.97 11.65 20.52
CA LEU A 69 6.25 11.63 19.27
C LEU A 69 7.26 11.13 18.23
N LEU A 70 7.00 9.93 17.71
CA LEU A 70 7.80 9.30 16.67
C LEU A 70 7.80 10.21 15.42
N SER A 71 8.83 11.03 15.30
CA SER A 71 9.09 11.90 14.16
C SER A 71 10.42 11.49 13.56
N GLY A 72 10.53 11.55 12.23
CA GLY A 72 11.73 11.07 11.56
C GLY A 72 11.55 10.85 10.08
N PHE A 73 12.56 10.24 9.47
CA PHE A 73 12.56 9.91 8.06
C PHE A 73 12.59 8.39 7.88
N ALA A 74 11.74 7.90 7.00
CA ALA A 74 11.67 6.49 6.63
C ALA A 74 12.10 6.31 5.17
N LYS A 75 12.85 5.26 4.89
CA LYS A 75 13.17 4.83 3.53
C LYS A 75 12.87 3.34 3.39
N ILE A 76 12.22 2.94 2.30
CA ILE A 76 12.07 1.50 2.01
C ILE A 76 13.43 0.91 1.67
N ASN A 77 13.72 -0.27 2.19
CA ASN A 77 14.95 -1.00 1.88
C ASN A 77 14.67 -2.18 0.92
N ASP A 78 15.72 -2.85 0.48
CA ASP A 78 15.62 -3.97 -0.47
C ASP A 78 14.71 -5.10 0.03
N LEU A 79 14.62 -5.28 1.36
CA LEU A 79 13.77 -6.28 1.98
C LEU A 79 12.29 -5.87 1.90
N GLY A 80 11.99 -4.59 2.13
CA GLY A 80 10.67 -4.00 1.89
C GLY A 80 10.22 -4.06 0.44
N ILE A 81 11.12 -3.77 -0.50
CA ILE A 81 10.84 -3.90 -1.94
C ILE A 81 10.50 -5.35 -2.28
N LYS A 82 11.31 -6.32 -1.82
CA LYS A 82 11.05 -7.76 -2.02
C LYS A 82 9.75 -8.24 -1.39
N VAL A 83 9.36 -7.71 -0.24
CA VAL A 83 8.07 -8.00 0.39
C VAL A 83 6.91 -7.52 -0.48
N LEU A 84 7.07 -6.36 -1.13
CA LEU A 84 6.03 -5.74 -1.95
C LEU A 84 5.93 -6.36 -3.34
N GLU A 85 7.06 -6.61 -4.00
CA GLU A 85 7.14 -7.18 -5.36
C GLU A 85 7.03 -8.71 -5.37
N GLY A 86 7.69 -9.38 -4.43
CA GLY A 86 7.90 -10.83 -4.46
C GLY A 86 6.74 -11.66 -3.92
N GLY A 87 5.67 -11.03 -3.43
CA GLY A 87 4.59 -11.75 -2.74
C GLY A 87 5.08 -12.58 -1.55
N VAL A 88 6.29 -12.27 -1.04
CA VAL A 88 6.85 -12.93 0.13
C VAL A 88 5.95 -12.54 1.28
N ALA A 89 5.22 -13.53 1.82
CA ALA A 89 4.46 -13.34 3.03
C ALA A 89 5.39 -12.67 4.05
N LEU A 90 5.04 -11.45 4.46
CA LEU A 90 5.59 -10.87 5.67
C LEU A 90 5.55 -11.97 6.74
N PRO A 91 6.51 -12.05 7.67
CA PRO A 91 6.42 -12.92 8.84
C PRO A 91 5.32 -12.41 9.80
N ILE A 92 4.17 -12.05 9.26
CA ILE A 92 3.04 -11.45 9.92
C ILE A 92 1.79 -12.07 9.26
N PRO A 93 0.94 -12.76 10.03
CA PRO A 93 -0.27 -13.37 9.49
C PRO A 93 -1.22 -12.28 8.97
N ASP A 94 -1.86 -12.51 7.82
CA ASP A 94 -2.83 -11.64 7.13
C ASP A 94 -2.30 -10.59 6.14
N PHE A 95 -1.22 -10.85 5.40
CA PHE A 95 -0.97 -10.15 4.13
C PHE A 95 -1.56 -10.98 2.97
N HIS A 96 -2.87 -10.96 2.82
CA HIS A 96 -3.51 -11.49 1.60
C HIS A 96 -3.41 -10.45 0.49
N ARG A 97 -2.52 -10.74 -0.45
CA ARG A 97 -2.41 -10.15 -1.78
C ARG A 97 -3.79 -9.96 -2.41
N ARG A 98 -4.14 -8.73 -2.80
CA ARG A 98 -5.10 -8.55 -3.89
C ARG A 98 -4.35 -8.89 -5.17
N GLU A 99 -4.71 -10.02 -5.77
CA GLU A 99 -4.25 -10.39 -7.10
C GLU A 99 -4.51 -9.22 -8.08
N PRO A 100 -3.53 -8.80 -8.91
CA PRO A 100 -3.85 -8.04 -10.09
C PRO A 100 -4.60 -8.99 -11.02
N THR A 101 -5.93 -8.89 -11.06
CA THR A 101 -6.75 -9.61 -12.05
C THR A 101 -6.46 -9.02 -13.42
N ASN A 102 -5.35 -9.44 -14.02
CA ASN A 102 -5.15 -9.37 -15.45
C ASN A 102 -5.77 -10.65 -16.03
N GLN A 103 -7.09 -10.67 -16.11
CA GLN A 103 -7.81 -11.63 -16.95
C GLN A 103 -8.45 -10.87 -18.09
N SER A 104 -7.78 -10.95 -19.23
CA SER A 104 -8.40 -10.82 -20.54
C SER A 104 -9.68 -11.66 -20.58
N SER A 105 -10.79 -11.03 -20.88
CA SER A 105 -11.94 -11.69 -21.50
C SER A 105 -12.47 -10.73 -22.55
N SER A 106 -12.02 -10.99 -23.77
CA SER A 106 -12.62 -10.58 -25.03
C SER A 106 -14.15 -10.59 -24.94
N ALA A 107 -14.78 -9.43 -25.04
CA ALA A 107 -16.17 -9.32 -25.46
C ALA A 107 -16.15 -8.78 -26.90
N ALA A 108 -16.61 -9.66 -27.79
CA ALA A 108 -16.51 -9.56 -29.22
C ALA A 108 -17.22 -8.34 -29.81
N THR A 109 -16.64 -7.80 -30.88
CA THR A 109 -17.37 -7.09 -31.92
C THR A 109 -18.38 -8.05 -32.55
N SER A 110 -19.67 -7.78 -32.42
CA SER A 110 -20.68 -8.27 -33.36
C SER A 110 -21.83 -7.27 -33.40
N ALA A 111 -21.68 -6.29 -34.29
CA ALA A 111 -22.86 -5.73 -34.93
C ALA A 111 -23.45 -6.83 -35.81
N ASP A 112 -24.70 -7.22 -35.58
CA ASP A 112 -25.62 -7.48 -36.68
C ASP A 112 -27.07 -7.40 -36.20
N ARG A 113 -27.82 -6.50 -36.85
CA ARG A 113 -29.28 -6.61 -36.97
C ARG A 113 -29.54 -7.71 -37.99
N ASN A 114 -30.49 -8.60 -37.72
CA ASN A 114 -31.55 -8.84 -38.70
C ASN A 114 -32.70 -9.62 -38.06
N ASP A 115 -33.86 -8.95 -38.05
CA ASP A 115 -35.18 -9.56 -38.20
C ASP A 115 -35.16 -10.54 -39.38
N TYR A 116 -35.78 -11.72 -39.24
CA TYR A 116 -36.71 -12.29 -40.23
C TYR A 116 -37.53 -13.41 -39.60
N ALA A 117 -38.84 -13.34 -39.88
CA ALA A 117 -39.91 -14.19 -39.38
C ALA A 117 -39.92 -15.60 -39.99
N ALA A 118 -40.60 -16.52 -39.29
CA ALA A 118 -41.60 -17.47 -39.79
C ALA A 118 -41.51 -18.84 -39.10
N THR A 119 -42.49 -19.15 -38.26
CA THR A 119 -42.98 -20.53 -38.12
C THR A 119 -44.50 -20.47 -38.00
N ALA A 120 -45.14 -21.03 -39.03
CA ALA A 120 -46.55 -21.37 -39.06
C ALA A 120 -46.87 -22.41 -37.98
N ASP A 121 -48.01 -22.26 -37.33
CA ASP A 121 -48.72 -23.37 -36.69
C ASP A 121 -50.24 -23.15 -36.84
N SER A 122 -50.90 -24.25 -37.19
CA SER A 122 -52.34 -24.54 -37.31
C SER A 122 -53.10 -24.09 -38.57
#